data_AF-A0A529NQK7-F1
#
_entry.id   AF-A0A529NQK7-F1
#
_cell.length_a   1.000
_cell.length_b   1.000
_cell.length_c   1.000
_cell.angle_alpha   90.00
_cell.angle_beta   90.00
_cell.angle_gamma   90.00
#
_symmetry.space_group_name_H-M   'P 1'
#
loop_
_entity.id
_entity.type
_entity.pdbx_description
1 polymer ?
#
loop_
_entity_poly.entity_id
_entity_poly.type
_entity_poly.pdbx_seq_one_letter_code
_entity_poly.pdbx_strand_id
1 'polypeptide(L)' 'EWTIVDRTDGTKMWAYDGKPVYTFVKDKKAGDVSGDGVAGVWHIVKAD' A
#
# COMPACT_ATOMS: atom_id res chain seq x y z
N GLU A 1 1.01 9.53 8.20
CA GLU A 1 -0.44 9.83 8.36
C GLU A 1 -1.22 9.16 7.24
N TRP A 2 -2.38 8.57 7.54
CA TRP A 2 -3.24 7.92 6.54
C TRP A 2 -4.20 8.91 5.89
N THR A 3 -4.24 8.93 4.57
CA THR A 3 -5.19 9.71 3.79
C THR A 3 -5.84 8.86 2.71
N ILE A 4 -7.00 9.30 2.22
CA ILE A 4 -7.68 8.67 1.09
C ILE A 4 -7.55 9.62 -0.10
N VAL A 5 -7.07 9.10 -1.23
CA VAL A 5 -6.87 9.84 -2.47
C VAL A 5 -7.93 9.39 -3.48
N ASP A 6 -8.60 10.37 -4.08
CA ASP A 6 -9.48 10.15 -5.22
C ASP A 6 -8.66 9.97 -6.50
N ARG A 7 -8.81 8.82 -7.15
CA ARG A 7 -8.16 8.52 -8.42
C ARG A 7 -9.00 9.03 -9.58
N THR A 8 -8.34 9.33 -10.70
CA THR A 8 -9.00 9.79 -11.93
C THR A 8 -9.95 8.76 -12.54
N ASP A 9 -9.80 7.49 -12.15
CA ASP A 9 -10.69 6.38 -12.55
C ASP A 9 -11.97 6.31 -11.69
N GLY A 10 -12.18 7.26 -10.77
CA GLY A 10 -13.35 7.32 -9.87
C GLY A 10 -13.24 6.42 -8.64
N THR A 11 -12.13 5.68 -8.48
CA THR A 11 -11.89 4.85 -7.30
C THR A 11 -11.14 5.62 -6.21
N LYS A 12 -11.19 5.10 -4.98
CA LYS A 12 -10.46 5.64 -3.84
C LYS A 12 -9.28 4.74 -3.52
N MET A 13 -8.14 5.34 -3.18
CA MET A 13 -6.91 4.64 -2.80
C MET A 13 -6.38 5.16 -1.48
N TRP A 14 -5.82 4.26 -0.68
CA TRP A 14 -5.11 4.64 0.54
C TRP A 14 -3.77 5.28 0.19
N ALA A 15 -3.43 6.35 0.87
CA ALA A 15 -2.11 6.94 0.87
C ALA A 15 -1.59 7.06 2.30
N TYR A 16 -0.28 6.92 2.44
CA TYR A 16 0.42 7.11 3.68
C TYR A 16 1.50 8.17 3.48
N ASP A 17 1.45 9.22 4.28
CA ASP A 17 2.39 10.35 4.18
C ASP A 17 2.42 10.97 2.76
N GLY A 18 1.24 11.11 2.16
CA GLY A 18 1.06 11.63 0.80
C GLY A 18 1.49 10.68 -0.32
N LYS A 19 1.92 9.45 -0.01
CA LYS A 19 2.31 8.43 -1.01
C LYS A 19 1.23 7.36 -1.16
N PRO A 20 0.79 7.03 -2.39
CA PRO A 20 -0.20 5.98 -2.60
C PRO A 20 0.33 4.60 -2.18
N VAL A 21 -0.53 3.81 -1.54
CA VAL A 21 -0.25 2.46 -1.05
C VAL A 21 -0.81 1.43 -2.03
N TYR A 22 -0.01 0.41 -2.32
CA TYR A 22 -0.35 -0.68 -3.23
C TYR A 22 -0.25 -2.03 -2.54
N THR A 23 -1.06 -2.99 -2.99
CA THR A 23 -0.92 -4.39 -2.59
C THR A 23 0.19 -5.05 -3.41
N PHE A 24 0.94 -5.95 -2.77
CA PHE A 24 1.97 -6.69 -3.47
C PHE A 24 1.38 -7.94 -4.15
N VAL A 25 1.82 -8.23 -5.39
CA VAL A 25 1.23 -9.29 -6.22
C VAL A 25 1.34 -10.70 -5.62
N LYS A 26 2.29 -10.93 -4.70
CA LYS A 26 2.45 -12.23 -4.03
C LYS A 26 1.67 -12.34 -2.72
N ASP A 27 1.07 -11.27 -2.23
CA ASP A 27 0.24 -11.30 -1.04
C ASP A 27 -1.10 -11.91 -1.41
N LYS A 28 -1.36 -13.15 -0.97
CA LYS A 28 -2.54 -13.94 -1.34
C LYS A 28 -3.53 -14.09 -0.19
N LYS A 29 -3.08 -13.85 1.03
CA LYS A 29 -3.87 -13.97 2.25
C LYS A 29 -3.77 -12.67 3.06
N ALA A 30 -4.79 -12.41 3.85
CA ALA A 30 -4.75 -11.31 4.82
C ALA A 30 -3.59 -11.52 5.78
N GLY A 31 -2.74 -10.49 5.92
CA GLY A 31 -1.53 -10.55 6.74
C GLY A 31 -0.28 -11.06 6.01
N ASP A 32 -0.39 -11.49 4.74
CA ASP A 32 0.80 -11.68 3.92
C ASP A 32 1.51 -10.33 3.74
N VAL A 33 2.82 -10.33 4.00
CA VAL A 33 3.71 -9.17 3.85
C VAL A 33 4.92 -9.54 3.02
N SER A 34 4.74 -10.43 2.03
CA SER A 34 5.82 -10.98 1.21
C SER A 34 6.47 -9.93 0.30
N GLY A 35 5.84 -8.76 0.17
CA GLY A 35 6.38 -7.60 -0.52
C GLY A 35 7.46 -6.85 0.27
N ASP A 36 7.55 -7.00 1.58
CA ASP A 36 8.49 -6.20 2.38
C ASP A 36 9.95 -6.47 1.98
N GLY A 37 10.68 -5.39 1.67
CA GLY A 37 12.07 -5.47 1.22
C GLY A 37 12.25 -5.97 -0.21
N VAL A 38 11.18 -6.24 -0.97
CA VAL A 38 11.30 -6.66 -2.37
C VAL A 38 11.97 -5.56 -3.18
N ALA A 39 13.10 -5.92 -3.80
CA ALA A 39 13.95 -5.02 -4.59
C ALA A 39 14.40 -3.74 -3.85
N GLY A 40 14.30 -3.70 -2.50
CA GLY A 40 14.63 -2.53 -1.69
C GLY A 40 13.72 -1.32 -1.88
N VAL A 41 12.59 -1.48 -2.57
CA VAL A 41 11.64 -0.38 -2.89
C VAL A 41 10.26 -0.59 -2.28
N TRP A 42 9.95 -1.82 -1.85
CA TRP A 42 8.70 -2.15 -1.19
C TRP A 42 8.88 -2.15 0.33
N HIS A 43 7.97 -1.48 1.03
CA HIS A 43 7.96 -1.39 2.48
C HIS A 43 6.53 -1.51 3.02
N ILE A 44 6.36 -2.25 4.11
CA ILE A 44 5.06 -2.35 4.79
C ILE A 44 4.71 -1.00 5.43
N VAL A 45 3.47 -0.57 5.25
CA VAL A 45 2.89 0.55 5.99
C VAL A 45 2.11 0.01 7.19
N LYS A 46 2.37 0.54 8.38
CA LYS A 46 1.63 0.18 9.59
C LYS A 46 0.52 1.19 9.87
N ALA A 47 -0.63 0.67 10.28
CA ALA A 47 -1.68 1.47 10.91
C ALA A 47 -1.35 1.53 12.41
N ASP A 48 -0.54 2.51 12.80
CA ASP A 48 -0.43 2.94 14.20
C ASP A 48 -1.69 3.72 14.62
#